data_AF-A0A918V8M4-F1
#
_entry.id   AF-A0A918V8M4-F1
#
_cell.length_a   1.000
_cell.length_b   1.000
_cell.length_c   1.000
_cell.angle_alpha   90.00
_cell.angle_beta   90.00
_cell.angle_gamma   90.00
#
_symmetry.space_group_name_H-M   'P 1'
#
loop_
_entity.id
_entity.type
_entity.pdbx_description
1 polymer ?
#
loop_
_entity_poly.entity_id
_entity_poly.type
_entity_poly.pdbx_seq_one_letter_code
_entity_poly.pdbx_strand_id
1 'polypeptide(L)'
;MSTCTICPRTAPDGQHACPLHADELRAWLAELPRQAALLEQFVVPAGRPAAGRLGGTGRAHAPVPVDLRVLALLGPGHAHAPAGSPYEEAAGTIPLRAWLDGWAGYIAYTYPAVTRDPYGTAHVQPCEAARPRRGATIAGWCAWLTAYLPYVLAHPWVSDLHRQLGDLLTHLRDLTHAVPHRHHQAAPCPKCQSFALVTVDGQWGITCEACGHHLERTAYDDHAARFLRTLRNNA
;
A
#
# COMPACT_ATOMS: atom_id res chain seq x y z
N MET A 1 -17.79 14.05 -13.26
CA MET A 1 -16.31 13.95 -13.15
C MET A 1 -15.81 14.81 -12.01
N SER A 2 -15.38 14.17 -10.93
CA SER A 2 -14.70 14.78 -9.79
C SER A 2 -13.20 14.92 -10.05
N THR A 3 -12.54 15.85 -9.38
CA THR A 3 -11.07 15.92 -9.32
C THR A 3 -10.55 14.95 -8.28
N CYS A 4 -9.41 14.31 -8.55
CA CYS A 4 -8.73 13.49 -7.57
C CYS A 4 -8.24 14.37 -6.41
N THR A 5 -8.42 13.92 -5.16
CA THR A 5 -7.99 14.65 -3.96
C THR A 5 -6.48 14.59 -3.72
N ILE A 6 -5.76 13.72 -4.43
CA ILE A 6 -4.31 13.48 -4.28
C ILE A 6 -3.50 14.19 -5.38
N CYS A 7 -4.09 14.41 -6.57
CA CYS A 7 -3.38 14.97 -7.72
C CYS A 7 -4.35 15.72 -8.65
N PRO A 8 -3.86 16.55 -9.59
CA PRO A 8 -4.71 17.34 -10.49
C PRO A 8 -5.43 16.52 -11.59
N ARG A 9 -5.39 15.18 -11.54
CA ARG A 9 -6.06 14.32 -12.54
C ARG A 9 -7.55 14.15 -12.20
N THR A 10 -8.34 13.79 -13.22
CA THR A 10 -9.76 13.45 -13.05
C THR A 10 -9.93 12.10 -12.36
N ALA A 11 -10.89 12.02 -11.43
CA ALA A 11 -11.35 10.79 -10.83
C ALA A 11 -12.60 10.26 -11.56
N PRO A 12 -12.83 8.93 -11.57
CA PRO A 12 -14.08 8.35 -12.05
C PRO A 12 -15.29 8.88 -11.26
N ASP A 13 -16.48 8.84 -11.86
CA ASP A 13 -17.70 9.31 -11.19
C ASP A 13 -17.96 8.53 -9.89
N GLY A 14 -18.27 9.27 -8.82
CA GLY A 14 -18.45 8.71 -7.48
C GLY A 14 -17.16 8.35 -6.74
N GLN A 15 -15.98 8.61 -7.31
CA GLN A 15 -14.69 8.40 -6.65
C GLN A 15 -13.95 9.73 -6.39
N HIS A 16 -13.09 9.70 -5.38
CA HIS A 16 -12.22 10.80 -4.97
C HIS A 16 -10.74 10.56 -5.32
N ALA A 17 -10.38 9.38 -5.80
CA ALA A 17 -9.04 9.05 -6.27
C ALA A 17 -9.04 8.68 -7.76
N CYS A 18 -8.02 9.10 -8.50
CA CYS A 18 -7.86 8.70 -9.90
C CYS A 18 -7.34 7.26 -10.00
N PRO A 19 -7.46 6.61 -11.18
CA PRO A 19 -7.06 5.21 -11.35
C PRO A 19 -5.62 4.92 -10.92
N LEU A 20 -4.70 5.87 -11.13
CA LEU A 20 -3.32 5.75 -10.66
C LEU A 20 -3.23 5.54 -9.15
N HIS A 21 -3.82 6.44 -8.37
CA HIS A 21 -3.73 6.37 -6.90
C HIS A 21 -4.53 5.21 -6.33
N ALA A 22 -5.60 4.79 -7.01
CA ALA A 22 -6.32 3.56 -6.68
C ALA A 22 -5.41 2.32 -6.85
N ASP A 23 -4.65 2.26 -7.94
CA ASP A 23 -3.69 1.17 -8.20
C ASP A 23 -2.47 1.22 -7.29
N GLU A 24 -1.98 2.42 -6.93
CA GLU A 24 -0.94 2.58 -5.92
C GLU A 24 -1.38 2.02 -4.57
N LEU A 25 -2.58 2.38 -4.09
CA LEU A 25 -3.12 1.83 -2.84
C LEU A 25 -3.20 0.30 -2.88
N ARG A 26 -3.68 -0.29 -3.99
CA ARG A 26 -3.72 -1.76 -4.16
C ARG A 26 -2.32 -2.37 -4.13
N ALA A 27 -1.38 -1.80 -4.87
CA ALA A 27 0.00 -2.27 -4.93
C ALA A 27 0.66 -2.22 -3.55
N TRP A 28 0.46 -1.13 -2.84
CA TRP A 28 0.98 -0.89 -1.50
C TRP A 28 0.44 -1.89 -0.47
N LEU A 29 -0.88 -2.12 -0.46
CA LEU A 29 -1.48 -3.13 0.40
C LEU A 29 -1.03 -4.55 0.05
N ALA A 30 -0.78 -4.85 -1.23
CA ALA A 30 -0.22 -6.15 -1.66
C ALA A 30 1.27 -6.32 -1.31
N GLU A 31 2.02 -5.22 -1.21
CA GLU A 31 3.44 -5.22 -0.87
C GLU A 31 3.68 -5.37 0.64
N LEU A 32 2.86 -4.72 1.47
CA LEU A 32 3.03 -4.67 2.93
C LEU A 32 3.30 -6.03 3.60
N PRO A 33 2.58 -7.12 3.28
CA PRO A 33 2.85 -8.43 3.88
C PRO A 33 4.27 -8.95 3.60
N ARG A 34 4.81 -8.68 2.40
CA ARG A 34 6.18 -9.05 2.05
C ARG A 34 7.20 -8.20 2.82
N GLN A 35 6.95 -6.89 2.93
CA GLN A 35 7.80 -6.00 3.73
C GLN A 35 7.81 -6.40 5.21
N ALA A 36 6.66 -6.77 5.78
CA ALA A 36 6.57 -7.29 7.14
C ALA A 36 7.41 -8.55 7.36
N ALA A 37 7.33 -9.52 6.43
CA ALA A 37 8.14 -10.73 6.49
C ALA A 37 9.65 -10.47 6.36
N LEU A 38 10.05 -9.44 5.61
CA LEU A 38 11.45 -8.99 5.56
C LEU A 38 11.86 -8.36 6.89
N LEU A 39 11.03 -7.51 7.48
CA LEU A 39 11.31 -6.86 8.78
C LEU A 39 11.52 -7.87 9.90
N GLU A 40 10.76 -8.97 9.92
CA GLU A 40 10.95 -10.05 10.90
C GLU A 40 12.37 -10.64 10.86
N GLN A 41 13.06 -10.61 9.72
CA GLN A 41 14.45 -11.09 9.59
C GLN A 41 15.45 -10.16 10.31
N PHE A 42 15.11 -8.89 10.49
CA PHE A 42 15.94 -7.91 11.21
C PHE A 42 15.71 -7.96 12.73
N VAL A 43 14.74 -8.74 13.23
CA VAL A 43 14.46 -8.94 14.66
C VAL A 43 15.40 -9.97 15.29
N VAL A 44 15.93 -10.90 14.49
CA VAL A 44 16.83 -11.95 14.99
C VAL A 44 18.25 -11.35 15.08
N PRO A 45 18.88 -11.28 16.28
CA PRO A 45 20.29 -10.93 16.37
C PRO A 45 21.07 -11.89 15.48
N ALA A 46 22.02 -11.38 14.66
CA ALA A 46 22.81 -12.19 13.75
C ALA A 46 23.54 -13.33 14.49
N GLY A 47 22.85 -14.46 14.63
CA GLY A 47 23.16 -15.54 15.53
C GLY A 47 23.83 -16.66 14.78
N ARG A 48 25.01 -16.40 14.23
CA ARG A 48 26.02 -17.44 14.02
C ARG A 48 27.37 -16.79 13.72
N PRO A 49 28.39 -16.91 14.60
CA PRO A 49 29.74 -16.88 14.10
C PRO A 49 29.84 -17.99 13.06
N ALA A 50 30.39 -17.68 11.88
CA ALA A 50 30.78 -18.71 10.93
C ALA A 50 31.59 -19.76 11.71
N ALA A 51 31.14 -21.02 11.66
CA ALA A 51 31.85 -22.13 12.26
C ALA A 51 33.20 -22.26 11.54
N GLY A 52 34.21 -21.59 12.05
CA GLY A 52 35.53 -21.51 11.45
C GLY A 52 36.52 -20.92 12.44
N ARG A 53 37.21 -21.81 13.17
CA ARG A 53 38.29 -21.60 14.14
C ARG A 53 37.92 -21.04 15.52
N LEU A 54 37.78 -21.98 16.46
CA LEU A 54 38.19 -21.79 17.85
C LEU A 54 39.73 -21.67 17.87
N GLY A 55 40.24 -20.45 17.98
CA GLY A 55 41.67 -20.21 18.18
C GLY A 55 41.94 -18.74 18.42
N GLY A 56 42.28 -18.38 19.65
CA GLY A 56 42.92 -17.11 19.99
C GLY A 56 42.01 -16.09 20.66
N THR A 57 42.39 -15.76 21.90
CA THR A 57 42.07 -14.54 22.66
C THR A 57 41.59 -13.36 21.80
N GLY A 58 40.28 -13.17 21.70
CA GLY A 58 39.66 -12.08 20.95
C GLY A 58 38.25 -11.83 21.47
N ARG A 59 38.00 -10.60 21.91
CA ARG A 59 36.79 -10.08 22.57
C ARG A 59 35.50 -10.81 22.19
N ALA A 60 34.73 -11.24 23.20
CA ALA A 60 33.33 -11.61 23.02
C ALA A 60 32.59 -10.42 22.39
N HIS A 61 32.38 -10.46 21.08
CA HIS A 61 31.54 -9.49 20.41
C HIS A 61 30.11 -9.77 20.87
N ALA A 62 29.52 -8.82 21.59
CA ALA A 62 28.10 -8.85 21.92
C ALA A 62 27.31 -9.06 20.61
N PRO A 63 26.27 -9.91 20.62
CA PRO A 63 25.42 -10.09 19.44
C PRO A 63 24.97 -8.72 18.93
N VAL A 64 25.00 -8.52 17.62
CA VAL A 64 24.63 -7.24 16.99
C VAL A 64 23.27 -6.83 17.55
N PRO A 65 23.14 -5.62 18.13
CA PRO A 65 21.88 -5.19 18.72
C PRO A 65 20.79 -5.20 17.65
N VAL A 66 19.63 -5.74 17.99
CA VAL A 66 18.43 -5.69 17.16
C VAL A 66 18.12 -4.22 16.84
N ASP A 67 17.72 -3.92 15.60
CA ASP A 67 17.32 -2.57 15.24
C ASP A 67 16.04 -2.18 15.99
N LEU A 68 16.17 -1.25 16.94
CA LEU A 68 15.06 -0.79 17.80
C LEU A 68 13.92 -0.16 16.98
N ARG A 69 14.20 0.35 15.77
CA ARG A 69 13.18 0.90 14.87
C ARG A 69 12.27 -0.21 14.33
N VAL A 70 12.84 -1.38 14.04
CA VAL A 70 12.09 -2.57 13.60
C VAL A 70 11.23 -3.09 14.75
N LEU A 71 11.77 -3.11 15.98
CA LEU A 71 10.99 -3.49 17.17
C LEU A 71 9.84 -2.52 17.46
N ALA A 72 10.05 -1.21 17.25
CA ALA A 72 8.98 -0.22 17.39
C ALA A 72 7.85 -0.43 16.36
N LEU A 73 8.20 -0.84 15.13
CA LEU A 73 7.23 -1.09 14.06
C LEU A 73 6.45 -2.40 14.22
N LEU A 74 7.10 -3.47 14.68
CA LEU A 74 6.48 -4.79 14.86
C LEU A 74 5.91 -5.01 16.27
N GLY A 75 6.26 -4.13 17.21
CA GLY A 75 5.84 -4.20 18.60
C GLY A 75 4.34 -3.98 18.80
N PRO A 76 3.82 -4.32 19.99
CA PRO A 76 2.44 -4.01 20.34
C PRO A 76 2.22 -2.50 20.45
N GLY A 77 1.08 -2.01 19.97
CA GLY A 77 0.64 -0.63 20.16
C GLY A 77 -0.78 -0.38 19.65
N HIS A 78 -1.20 0.87 19.74
CA HIS A 78 -2.54 1.32 19.36
C HIS A 78 -2.48 2.32 18.20
N ALA A 79 -3.43 2.20 17.27
CA ALA A 79 -3.53 3.12 16.16
C ALA A 79 -3.91 4.51 16.67
N HIS A 80 -3.37 5.55 16.05
CA HIS A 80 -3.98 6.87 16.16
C HIS A 80 -5.11 6.94 15.13
N ALA A 81 -6.23 7.54 15.54
CA ALA A 81 -7.34 7.84 14.66
C ALA A 81 -6.90 8.81 13.53
N PRO A 82 -7.59 8.83 12.37
CA PRO A 82 -7.29 9.81 11.32
C PRO A 82 -7.41 11.25 11.84
N ALA A 83 -6.73 12.18 11.14
CA ALA A 83 -6.56 13.57 11.54
C ALA A 83 -7.88 14.26 11.94
N GLY A 84 -7.85 15.03 13.04
CA GLY A 84 -9.03 15.63 13.68
C GLY A 84 -9.49 14.98 14.99
N SER A 85 -8.73 14.00 15.49
CA SER A 85 -8.92 13.44 16.84
C SER A 85 -8.17 14.29 17.89
N PRO A 86 -8.77 14.60 19.06
CA PRO A 86 -8.14 15.41 20.11
C PRO A 86 -6.92 14.76 20.81
N TYR A 87 -6.40 13.65 20.28
CA TYR A 87 -5.27 12.88 20.81
C TYR A 87 -4.07 12.89 19.85
N GLU A 88 -3.82 14.01 19.16
CA GLU A 88 -2.79 14.19 18.12
C GLU A 88 -1.34 14.31 18.64
N GLU A 89 -1.03 13.86 19.85
CA GLU A 89 0.29 14.07 20.48
C GLU A 89 1.00 12.77 20.85
N ALA A 90 1.42 12.01 19.84
CA ALA A 90 2.58 11.13 20.00
C ALA A 90 3.39 11.09 18.69
N ALA A 91 4.50 11.81 18.67
CA ALA A 91 5.50 11.84 17.60
C ALA A 91 6.32 10.53 17.53
N GLY A 92 5.64 9.39 17.58
CA GLY A 92 6.24 8.05 17.51
C GLY A 92 5.84 7.31 16.25
N THR A 93 6.70 6.40 15.79
CA THR A 93 6.37 5.47 14.70
C THR A 93 5.21 4.57 15.13
N ILE A 94 4.05 4.70 14.48
CA ILE A 94 2.87 3.86 14.76
C ILE A 94 3.20 2.41 14.36
N PRO A 95 3.01 1.41 15.24
CA PRO A 95 3.25 0.02 14.87
C PRO A 95 2.38 -0.41 13.70
N LEU A 96 2.95 -1.18 12.77
CA LEU A 96 2.31 -1.56 11.50
C LEU A 96 0.93 -2.20 11.70
N ARG A 97 0.84 -3.14 12.65
CA ARG A 97 -0.42 -3.81 12.97
C ARG A 97 -1.46 -2.85 13.55
N ALA A 98 -1.01 -1.91 14.37
CA ALA A 98 -1.87 -0.91 14.98
C ALA A 98 -2.44 0.03 13.91
N TRP A 99 -1.59 0.53 13.00
CA TRP A 99 -2.03 1.36 11.88
C TRP A 99 -3.09 0.67 11.02
N LEU A 100 -2.87 -0.61 10.67
CA LEU A 100 -3.80 -1.42 9.89
C LEU A 100 -5.15 -1.62 10.60
N ASP A 101 -5.13 -1.92 11.90
CA ASP A 101 -6.33 -2.08 12.72
C ASP A 101 -7.10 -0.76 12.86
N GLY A 102 -6.39 0.37 13.01
CA GLY A 102 -7.00 1.70 13.07
C GLY A 102 -7.78 2.07 11.82
N TRP A 103 -7.17 1.91 10.64
CA TRP A 103 -7.85 2.16 9.38
C TRP A 103 -9.00 1.19 9.14
N ALA A 104 -8.82 -0.08 9.43
CA ALA A 104 -9.90 -1.05 9.28
C ALA A 104 -11.06 -0.78 10.24
N GLY A 105 -10.76 -0.38 11.48
CA GLY A 105 -11.74 0.05 12.47
C GLY A 105 -12.50 1.30 12.05
N TYR A 106 -11.80 2.30 11.50
CA TYR A 106 -12.40 3.52 10.97
C TYR A 106 -13.34 3.21 9.79
N ILE A 107 -12.88 2.43 8.81
CA ILE A 107 -13.69 2.01 7.66
C ILE A 107 -14.92 1.23 8.14
N ALA A 108 -14.75 0.28 9.06
CA ALA A 108 -15.87 -0.49 9.61
C ALA A 108 -16.90 0.41 10.33
N TYR A 109 -16.43 1.45 11.03
CA TYR A 109 -17.29 2.41 11.71
C TYR A 109 -18.08 3.27 10.72
N THR A 110 -17.46 3.73 9.63
CA THR A 110 -18.13 4.57 8.64
C THR A 110 -18.98 3.76 7.65
N TYR A 111 -18.69 2.47 7.48
CA TYR A 111 -19.38 1.62 6.52
C TYR A 111 -20.84 1.41 6.93
N PRO A 112 -21.82 1.77 6.08
CA PRO A 112 -23.23 1.67 6.43
C PRO A 112 -23.67 0.21 6.47
N ALA A 113 -24.08 -0.28 7.65
CA ALA A 113 -24.87 -1.50 7.76
C ALA A 113 -26.35 -1.13 7.76
N VAL A 114 -27.09 -1.69 6.81
CA VAL A 114 -28.56 -1.53 6.75
C VAL A 114 -29.20 -2.79 7.31
N THR A 115 -29.92 -2.65 8.42
CA THR A 115 -30.79 -3.69 8.96
C THR A 115 -32.24 -3.30 8.76
N ARG A 116 -33.12 -4.27 8.53
CA ARG A 116 -34.56 -4.01 8.47
C ARG A 116 -35.22 -4.62 9.70
N ASP A 117 -36.06 -3.84 10.36
CA ASP A 117 -36.88 -4.37 11.45
C ASP A 117 -38.04 -5.23 10.90
N PRO A 118 -38.75 -5.98 11.77
CA PRO A 118 -39.91 -6.78 11.36
C PRO A 118 -41.05 -5.98 10.72
N TYR A 119 -41.06 -4.66 10.86
CA TYR A 119 -42.06 -3.74 10.30
C TYR A 119 -41.60 -3.13 8.96
N GLY A 120 -40.41 -3.48 8.47
CA GLY A 120 -39.87 -3.03 7.19
C GLY A 120 -39.10 -1.71 7.24
N THR A 121 -38.91 -1.11 8.42
CA THR A 121 -38.11 0.12 8.57
C THR A 121 -36.63 -0.20 8.41
N ALA A 122 -35.94 0.54 7.55
CA ALA A 122 -34.49 0.44 7.38
C ALA A 122 -33.77 1.27 8.45
N HIS A 123 -32.95 0.60 9.27
CA HIS A 123 -32.05 1.22 10.24
C HIS A 123 -30.63 1.19 9.67
N VAL A 124 -29.97 2.35 9.63
CA VAL A 124 -28.57 2.47 9.22
C VAL A 124 -27.72 2.61 10.47
N GLN A 125 -26.81 1.67 10.70
CA GLN A 125 -25.92 1.66 11.87
C GLN A 125 -24.47 1.38 11.43
N PRO A 126 -23.47 1.76 12.25
CA PRO A 126 -22.08 1.35 12.05
C PRO A 126 -21.95 -0.18 11.97
N CYS A 127 -21.16 -0.67 11.02
CA CYS A 127 -20.97 -2.10 10.83
C CYS A 127 -19.84 -2.64 11.72
N GLU A 128 -20.09 -2.90 13.00
CA GLU A 128 -19.10 -3.58 13.85
C GLU A 128 -18.76 -5.00 13.33
N ALA A 129 -19.68 -5.61 12.59
CA ALA A 129 -19.50 -6.91 11.96
C ALA A 129 -18.49 -6.92 10.80
N ALA A 130 -18.08 -5.75 10.30
CA ALA A 130 -17.12 -5.66 9.21
C ALA A 130 -15.70 -6.02 9.65
N ARG A 131 -15.37 -6.02 10.96
CA ARG A 131 -14.02 -6.37 11.42
C ARG A 131 -13.67 -7.85 11.15
N PRO A 132 -12.42 -8.17 10.78
CA PRO A 132 -11.98 -9.56 10.58
C PRO A 132 -12.18 -10.42 11.83
N ARG A 133 -12.97 -11.49 11.70
CA ARG A 133 -13.32 -12.39 12.82
C ARG A 133 -12.24 -13.42 13.16
N ARG A 134 -11.23 -13.62 12.30
CA ARG A 134 -10.15 -14.60 12.50
C ARG A 134 -8.79 -13.93 12.30
N GLY A 135 -7.95 -14.00 13.32
CA GLY A 135 -6.51 -13.71 13.28
C GLY A 135 -6.16 -12.36 12.65
N ALA A 136 -6.01 -11.33 13.49
CA ALA A 136 -5.53 -10.00 13.09
C ALA A 136 -4.06 -10.01 12.66
N THR A 137 -3.73 -10.71 11.58
CA THR A 137 -2.42 -10.74 10.93
C THR A 137 -2.29 -9.57 9.95
N ILE A 138 -1.06 -9.15 9.66
CA ILE A 138 -0.79 -8.08 8.69
C ILE A 138 -1.38 -8.42 7.32
N ALA A 139 -1.18 -9.66 6.85
CA ALA A 139 -1.75 -10.14 5.61
C ALA A 139 -3.28 -10.13 5.61
N GLY A 140 -3.91 -10.55 6.71
CA GLY A 140 -5.37 -10.54 6.86
C GLY A 140 -5.93 -9.11 6.79
N TRP A 141 -5.30 -8.17 7.47
CA TRP A 141 -5.69 -6.75 7.41
C TRP A 141 -5.50 -6.14 6.02
N CYS A 142 -4.37 -6.42 5.36
CA CYS A 142 -4.12 -5.92 4.02
C CYS A 142 -5.14 -6.47 3.02
N ALA A 143 -5.48 -7.76 3.10
CA ALA A 143 -6.51 -8.38 2.28
C ALA A 143 -7.89 -7.77 2.54
N TRP A 144 -8.22 -7.52 3.81
CA TRP A 144 -9.47 -6.86 4.19
C TRP A 144 -9.54 -5.43 3.64
N LEU A 145 -8.50 -4.61 3.86
CA LEU A 145 -8.45 -3.23 3.35
C LEU A 145 -8.56 -3.20 1.83
N THR A 146 -7.89 -4.13 1.14
CA THR A 146 -7.97 -4.27 -0.31
C THR A 146 -9.40 -4.55 -0.77
N ALA A 147 -10.14 -5.43 -0.07
CA ALA A 147 -11.53 -5.73 -0.39
C ALA A 147 -12.46 -4.52 -0.20
N TYR A 148 -12.16 -3.64 0.75
CA TYR A 148 -12.94 -2.42 1.01
C TYR A 148 -12.45 -1.19 0.26
N LEU A 149 -11.40 -1.29 -0.57
CA LEU A 149 -10.90 -0.16 -1.36
C LEU A 149 -11.98 0.51 -2.22
N PRO A 150 -12.92 -0.18 -2.89
CA PRO A 150 -13.97 0.50 -3.66
C PRO A 150 -14.80 1.48 -2.82
N TYR A 151 -15.09 1.13 -1.57
CA TYR A 151 -15.75 2.02 -0.61
C TYR A 151 -14.85 3.19 -0.22
N VAL A 152 -13.59 2.92 0.12
CA VAL A 152 -12.60 3.95 0.45
C VAL A 152 -12.43 4.99 -0.67
N LEU A 153 -12.33 4.52 -1.92
CA LEU A 153 -12.16 5.38 -3.09
C LEU A 153 -13.37 6.31 -3.29
N ALA A 154 -14.55 5.97 -2.76
CA ALA A 154 -15.76 6.78 -2.81
C ALA A 154 -15.83 7.86 -1.71
N HIS A 155 -14.78 8.02 -0.89
CA HIS A 155 -14.75 9.00 0.19
C HIS A 155 -13.57 9.99 0.10
N PRO A 156 -13.73 11.24 0.58
CA PRO A 156 -12.71 12.30 0.47
C PRO A 156 -11.45 12.02 1.31
N TRP A 157 -11.58 11.29 2.43
CA TRP A 157 -10.48 10.91 3.31
C TRP A 157 -9.54 9.84 2.70
N VAL A 158 -9.77 9.40 1.46
CA VAL A 158 -8.83 8.54 0.71
C VAL A 158 -7.44 9.16 0.59
N SER A 159 -7.35 10.50 0.57
CA SER A 159 -6.08 11.23 0.51
C SER A 159 -5.24 11.03 1.77
N ASP A 160 -5.88 10.99 2.95
CA ASP A 160 -5.21 10.71 4.21
C ASP A 160 -4.71 9.27 4.27
N LEU A 161 -5.52 8.31 3.82
CA LEU A 161 -5.08 6.91 3.72
C LEU A 161 -3.88 6.79 2.79
N HIS A 162 -3.96 7.39 1.60
CA HIS A 162 -2.89 7.36 0.61
C HIS A 162 -1.60 7.95 1.16
N ARG A 163 -1.64 9.15 1.73
CA ARG A 163 -0.48 9.79 2.35
C ARG A 163 0.12 8.92 3.44
N GLN A 164 -0.68 8.49 4.42
CA GLN A 164 -0.18 7.71 5.55
C GLN A 164 0.39 6.35 5.12
N LEU A 165 -0.25 5.67 4.17
CA LEU A 165 0.25 4.39 3.65
C LEU A 165 1.54 4.57 2.86
N GLY A 166 1.64 5.66 2.08
CA GLY A 166 2.84 6.04 1.34
C GLY A 166 4.01 6.36 2.27
N ASP A 167 3.79 7.15 3.32
CA ASP A 167 4.78 7.47 4.35
C ASP A 167 5.28 6.20 5.05
N LEU A 168 4.34 5.34 5.46
CA LEU A 168 4.64 4.06 6.09
C LEU A 168 5.48 3.17 5.17
N LEU A 169 5.08 2.98 3.91
CA LEU A 169 5.83 2.13 2.98
C LEU A 169 7.20 2.69 2.64
N THR A 170 7.32 4.01 2.52
CA THR A 170 8.63 4.66 2.30
C THR A 170 9.55 4.32 3.48
N HIS A 171 9.05 4.47 4.71
CA HIS A 171 9.80 4.10 5.90
C HIS A 171 10.18 2.61 5.95
N LEU A 172 9.26 1.69 5.59
CA LEU A 172 9.57 0.26 5.57
C LEU A 172 10.61 -0.09 4.49
N ARG A 173 10.50 0.49 3.30
CA ARG A 173 11.47 0.28 2.20
C ARG A 173 12.85 0.82 2.55
N ASP A 174 12.93 1.93 3.27
CA ASP A 174 14.21 2.47 3.76
C ASP A 174 14.88 1.53 4.76
N LEU A 175 14.09 0.84 5.60
CA LEU A 175 14.60 -0.14 6.57
C LEU A 175 14.98 -1.47 5.92
N THR A 176 14.20 -1.97 4.97
CA THR A 176 14.45 -3.26 4.31
C THR A 176 15.39 -3.16 3.11
N HIS A 177 15.67 -1.94 2.64
CA HIS A 177 16.32 -1.64 1.36
C HIS A 177 15.65 -2.31 0.14
N ALA A 178 14.40 -2.76 0.27
CA ALA A 178 13.65 -3.44 -0.78
C ALA A 178 12.82 -2.44 -1.58
N VAL A 179 13.47 -1.71 -2.48
CA VAL A 179 12.83 -0.68 -3.33
C VAL A 179 12.28 -1.33 -4.62
N PRO A 180 11.00 -1.08 -4.99
CA PRO A 180 10.45 -1.51 -6.27
C PRO A 180 11.21 -0.92 -7.46
N HIS A 181 11.50 -1.73 -8.48
CA HIS A 181 12.16 -1.25 -9.68
C HIS A 181 11.16 -0.68 -10.69
N ARG A 182 11.67 0.22 -11.53
CA ARG A 182 10.91 0.81 -12.63
C ARG A 182 11.37 0.18 -13.95
N HIS A 183 10.40 -0.18 -14.79
CA HIS A 183 10.65 -0.76 -16.10
C HIS A 183 10.01 0.10 -17.18
N HIS A 184 10.85 0.68 -18.04
CA HIS A 184 10.40 1.40 -19.22
C HIS A 184 9.76 0.44 -20.22
N GLN A 185 8.65 0.90 -20.79
CA GLN A 185 7.88 0.13 -21.76
C GLN A 185 8.34 0.42 -23.20
N ALA A 186 8.25 -0.58 -24.07
CA ALA A 186 8.78 -0.52 -25.43
C ALA A 186 7.96 0.33 -26.40
N ALA A 187 6.66 0.48 -26.18
CA ALA A 187 5.79 1.31 -27.02
C ALA A 187 5.60 2.72 -26.44
N PRO A 188 5.45 3.76 -27.28
CA PRO A 188 5.20 5.12 -26.81
C PRO A 188 3.78 5.23 -26.22
N CYS A 189 3.56 6.25 -25.39
CA CYS A 189 2.25 6.54 -24.82
C CYS A 189 1.22 6.82 -25.93
N PRO A 190 0.05 6.13 -25.97
CA PRO A 190 -0.97 6.37 -26.99
C PRO A 190 -1.57 7.78 -26.92
N LYS A 191 -1.48 8.46 -25.76
CA LYS A 191 -2.03 9.80 -25.57
C LYS A 191 -1.08 10.92 -26.03
N CYS A 192 0.19 10.89 -25.60
CA CYS A 192 1.15 11.98 -25.88
C CYS A 192 2.34 11.57 -26.75
N GLN A 193 2.38 10.31 -27.21
CA GLN A 193 3.42 9.74 -28.08
C GLN A 193 4.85 9.74 -27.52
N SER A 194 5.04 10.01 -26.22
CA SER A 194 6.36 9.95 -25.58
C SER A 194 6.72 8.54 -25.12
N PHE A 195 8.01 8.21 -25.12
CA PHE A 195 8.57 6.97 -24.55
C PHE A 195 8.76 7.06 -23.04
N ALA A 196 7.72 7.53 -22.33
CA ALA A 196 7.73 7.72 -20.89
C ALA A 196 6.75 6.77 -20.16
N LEU A 197 6.30 5.71 -20.82
CA LEU A 197 5.49 4.68 -20.17
C LEU A 197 6.37 3.81 -19.28
N VAL A 198 5.98 3.67 -18.01
CA VAL A 198 6.70 2.87 -17.02
C VAL A 198 5.75 1.94 -16.28
N THR A 199 6.31 0.83 -15.81
CA THR A 199 5.69 -0.06 -14.82
C THR A 199 6.59 -0.11 -13.60
N VAL A 200 5.98 -0.14 -12.42
CA VAL A 200 6.70 -0.32 -11.17
C VAL A 200 6.39 -1.70 -10.62
N ASP A 201 7.38 -2.40 -10.07
CA ASP A 201 7.17 -3.71 -9.46
C ASP A 201 6.01 -3.67 -8.45
N GLY A 202 5.07 -4.60 -8.58
CA GLY A 202 3.88 -4.69 -7.72
C GLY A 202 2.72 -3.77 -8.10
N GLN A 203 2.89 -2.85 -9.06
CA GLN A 203 1.79 -2.08 -9.65
C GLN A 203 1.18 -2.81 -10.85
N TRP A 204 -0.14 -2.75 -10.96
CA TRP A 204 -0.90 -3.45 -11.99
C TRP A 204 -1.02 -2.64 -13.29
N GLY A 205 -1.09 -1.31 -13.16
CA GLY A 205 -1.19 -0.40 -14.29
C GLY A 205 0.17 0.12 -14.79
N ILE A 206 0.13 0.68 -15.99
CA ILE A 206 1.24 1.33 -16.68
C ILE A 206 0.95 2.82 -16.73
N THR A 207 1.93 3.64 -16.35
CA THR A 207 1.72 5.10 -16.28
C THR A 207 2.74 5.82 -17.14
N CYS A 208 2.27 6.82 -17.87
CA CYS A 208 3.13 7.74 -18.60
C CYS A 208 3.64 8.83 -17.65
N GLU A 209 4.93 8.89 -17.40
CA GLU A 209 5.52 9.92 -16.54
C GLU A 209 5.44 11.32 -17.18
N ALA A 210 5.36 11.41 -18.51
CA ALA A 210 5.28 12.70 -19.21
C ALA A 210 3.89 13.36 -19.15
N CYS A 211 2.81 12.59 -19.35
CA CYS A 211 1.45 13.14 -19.42
C CYS A 211 0.49 12.59 -18.36
N GLY A 212 0.95 11.67 -17.51
CA GLY A 212 0.15 11.03 -16.47
C GLY A 212 -0.94 10.11 -17.00
N HIS A 213 -0.93 9.75 -18.29
CA HIS A 213 -1.87 8.77 -18.83
C HIS A 213 -1.63 7.41 -18.19
N HIS A 214 -2.71 6.76 -17.79
CA HIS A 214 -2.69 5.46 -17.13
C HIS A 214 -3.39 4.43 -18.02
N LEU A 215 -2.77 3.26 -18.15
CA LEU A 215 -3.21 2.16 -18.98
C LEU A 215 -3.24 0.87 -18.15
N GLU A 216 -4.29 0.08 -18.33
CA GLU A 216 -4.28 -1.31 -17.90
C GLU A 216 -3.27 -2.11 -18.73
N ARG A 217 -2.74 -3.20 -18.17
CA ARG A 217 -1.76 -4.07 -18.84
C ARG A 217 -2.26 -4.55 -20.20
N THR A 218 -3.47 -5.07 -20.25
CA THR A 218 -4.10 -5.58 -21.48
C THR A 218 -4.20 -4.52 -22.56
N ALA A 219 -4.64 -3.31 -22.22
CA ALA A 219 -4.73 -2.19 -23.14
C ALA A 219 -3.36 -1.77 -23.70
N TYR A 220 -2.31 -1.82 -22.88
CA TYR A 220 -0.95 -1.59 -23.36
C TYR A 220 -0.45 -2.71 -24.26
N ASP A 221 -0.69 -3.98 -23.92
CA ASP A 221 -0.22 -5.11 -24.72
C ASP A 221 -0.84 -5.07 -26.13
N ASP A 222 -2.13 -4.74 -26.23
CA ASP A 222 -2.81 -4.50 -27.51
C ASP A 222 -2.22 -3.32 -28.29
N HIS A 223 -1.91 -2.22 -27.60
CA HIS A 223 -1.27 -1.05 -28.19
C HIS A 223 0.15 -1.36 -28.70
N ALA A 224 0.97 -2.01 -27.87
CA ALA A 224 2.33 -2.39 -28.21
C ALA A 224 2.35 -3.36 -29.39
N ALA A 225 1.46 -4.35 -29.42
CA ALA A 225 1.33 -5.27 -30.54
C ALA A 225 0.95 -4.56 -31.85
N ARG A 226 0.09 -3.54 -31.81
CA ARG A 226 -0.21 -2.71 -32.99
C ARG A 226 1.01 -1.88 -33.42
N PHE A 227 1.64 -1.17 -32.49
CA PHE A 227 2.80 -0.32 -32.75
C PHE A 227 3.97 -1.09 -33.37
N LEU A 228 4.33 -2.25 -32.79
CA LEU A 228 5.42 -3.10 -33.27
C LEU A 228 5.13 -3.70 -34.65
N ARG A 229 3.88 -4.03 -34.95
CA ARG A 229 3.48 -4.46 -36.31
C ARG A 229 3.68 -3.35 -37.32
N THR A 230 3.31 -2.11 -36.99
CA THR A 230 3.52 -0.96 -37.87
C THR A 230 5.00 -0.71 -38.15
N LEU A 231 5.87 -0.78 -37.13
CA LEU A 231 7.31 -0.64 -37.31
C LEU A 231 7.89 -1.72 -38.23
N ARG A 232 7.43 -2.97 -38.10
CA ARG A 232 7.87 -4.09 -38.95
C ARG A 232 7.42 -3.97 -40.40
N ASN A 233 6.28 -3.35 -40.67
CA ASN A 233 5.77 -3.17 -42.03
C ASN A 233 6.38 -1.97 -42.75
N ASN A 234 7.01 -1.06 -42.00
CA ASN A 234 7.64 0.16 -42.52
C ASN A 234 9.18 0.07 -42.58
N ALA A 235 9.75 -1.08 -42.21
CA ALA A 235 11.18 -1.39 -42.28
C ALA A 235 11.45 -2.31 -43.48
#